data_AF-A0A8G1J4F5-F1
#
_entry.id   AF-A0A8G1J4F5-F1
#
_cell.length_a   1.000
_cell.length_b   1.000
_cell.length_c   1.000
_cell.angle_alpha   90.00
_cell.angle_beta   90.00
_cell.angle_gamma   90.00
#
_symmetry.space_group_name_H-M   'P 1'
#
loop_
_entity.id
_entity.type
_entity.pdbx_description
1 polymer ?
#
loop_
_entity_poly.entity_id
_entity_poly.type
_entity_poly.pdbx_seq_one_letter_code
_entity_poly.pdbx_strand_id
1 'polypeptide(L)'
;MGRTEQDDNVLLDALRELNGWVADDGRLSRSLPLDDSQHAELAEQIKIFADTLGVTPDVSRTDEATNIVLAREGGFSLTDVTFAGRVETAYITIAGELAARENPHLSKGRFRWLRRGE
;
A
#
# COMPACT_ATOMS: atom_id res chain seq x y z
N MET A 1 -19.55 18.62 15.98
CA MET A 1 -18.46 17.62 15.94
C MET A 1 -19.08 16.38 15.32
N GLY A 2 -18.46 15.77 14.30
CA GLY A 2 -19.11 14.71 13.50
C GLY A 2 -18.62 14.58 12.05
N ARG A 3 -17.55 15.30 11.68
CA ARG A 3 -16.92 15.18 10.35
C ARG A 3 -15.73 14.23 10.30
N THR A 4 -15.18 13.81 11.45
CA THR A 4 -13.99 12.94 11.49
C THR A 4 -14.36 11.47 11.32
N GLU A 5 -15.42 10.99 12.00
CA GLU A 5 -15.81 9.57 11.95
C GLU A 5 -16.33 9.13 10.58
N GLN A 6 -17.07 9.99 9.88
CA GLN A 6 -17.58 9.66 8.53
C GLN A 6 -16.44 9.66 7.50
N ASP A 7 -15.48 10.58 7.61
CA ASP A 7 -14.30 10.63 6.74
C ASP A 7 -13.41 9.40 6.97
N ASP A 8 -13.19 9.03 8.24
CA ASP A 8 -12.43 7.84 8.63
C ASP A 8 -13.08 6.55 8.08
N ASN A 9 -14.42 6.42 8.15
CA ASN A 9 -15.12 5.28 7.57
C ASN A 9 -15.02 5.22 6.04
N VAL A 10 -15.07 6.36 5.34
CA VAL A 10 -14.93 6.41 3.86
C VAL A 10 -13.50 6.06 3.45
N LEU A 11 -12.50 6.56 4.19
CA LEU A 11 -11.10 6.24 3.96
C LEU A 11 -10.80 4.77 4.27
N LEU A 12 -11.40 4.22 5.33
CA LEU A 12 -11.31 2.82 5.68
C LEU A 12 -11.96 1.93 4.61
N ASP A 13 -13.09 2.34 4.03
CA ASP A 13 -13.72 1.61 2.91
C ASP A 13 -12.82 1.62 1.68
N ALA A 14 -12.24 2.77 1.32
CA ALA A 14 -11.26 2.88 0.23
C ALA A 14 -9.98 2.06 0.48
N LEU A 15 -9.52 1.96 1.74
CA LEU A 15 -8.42 1.07 2.14
C LEU A 15 -8.83 -0.41 2.03
N ARG A 16 -10.06 -0.77 2.39
CA ARG A 16 -10.58 -2.13 2.22
C ARG A 16 -10.72 -2.50 0.73
N GLU A 17 -10.99 -1.53 -0.13
CA GLU A 17 -10.96 -1.70 -1.59
C GLU A 17 -9.53 -1.87 -2.15
N LEU A 18 -8.49 -1.44 -1.42
CA LEU A 18 -7.09 -1.73 -1.72
C LEU A 18 -6.76 -3.16 -1.26
N ASN A 19 -7.21 -4.13 -2.07
CA ASN A 19 -7.13 -5.57 -1.85
C ASN A 19 -5.83 -6.01 -1.17
N GLY A 20 -5.90 -6.43 0.10
CA GLY A 20 -4.83 -7.06 0.88
C GLY A 20 -4.27 -6.19 2.02
N TRP A 21 -4.63 -4.91 2.09
CA TRP A 21 -4.31 -4.05 3.23
C TRP A 21 -5.28 -4.34 4.38
N VAL A 22 -4.74 -4.58 5.57
CA VAL A 22 -5.49 -4.84 6.80
C VAL A 22 -5.32 -3.65 7.73
N ALA A 23 -6.40 -2.89 7.91
CA ALA A 23 -6.49 -1.79 8.85
C ALA A 23 -7.09 -2.30 10.17
N ASP A 24 -6.30 -2.33 11.24
CA ASP A 24 -6.69 -2.79 12.57
C ASP A 24 -6.20 -1.82 13.65
N ASP A 25 -7.10 -1.32 14.50
CA ASP A 25 -6.79 -0.50 15.68
C ASP A 25 -5.71 0.59 15.47
N GLY A 26 -5.81 1.37 14.38
CA GLY A 26 -4.84 2.43 14.04
C GLY A 26 -3.51 1.96 13.42
N ARG A 27 -3.43 0.68 13.03
CA ARG A 27 -2.32 0.08 12.28
C ARG A 27 -2.82 -0.42 10.93
N LEU A 28 -2.16 0.05 9.88
CA LEU A 28 -2.40 -0.39 8.51
C LEU A 28 -1.26 -1.33 8.12
N SER A 29 -1.56 -2.61 7.97
CA SER A 29 -0.58 -3.65 7.69
C SER A 29 -0.79 -4.30 6.33
N ARG A 30 0.30 -4.69 5.69
CA ARG A 30 0.30 -5.40 4.41
C ARG A 30 1.47 -6.35 4.30
N SER A 31 1.20 -7.54 3.82
CA SER A 31 2.20 -8.55 3.46
C SER A 31 2.20 -8.72 1.95
N LEU A 32 3.38 -8.67 1.33
CA LEU A 32 3.58 -8.82 -0.11
C LEU A 32 4.67 -9.89 -0.35
N PRO A 33 4.37 -11.00 -1.04
CA PRO A 33 5.41 -11.96 -1.38
C PRO A 33 6.35 -11.34 -2.40
N LEU A 34 7.62 -11.22 -2.03
CA LEU A 34 8.66 -10.61 -2.84
C LEU A 34 10.00 -11.30 -2.59
N ASP A 35 10.74 -11.51 -3.68
CA ASP A 35 12.12 -11.96 -3.63
C ASP A 35 13.07 -10.87 -3.12
N ASP A 36 14.36 -11.20 -2.96
CA ASP A 36 15.34 -10.28 -2.35
C ASP A 36 15.58 -9.00 -3.12
N SER A 37 15.79 -9.14 -4.41
CA SER A 37 15.94 -8.01 -5.32
C SER A 37 14.69 -7.14 -5.31
N GLN A 38 13.51 -7.75 -5.39
CA GLN A 38 12.23 -7.03 -5.45
C GLN A 38 11.90 -6.32 -4.14
N HIS A 39 12.23 -6.94 -3.00
CA HIS A 39 12.11 -6.32 -1.69
C HIS A 39 12.97 -5.06 -1.61
N ALA A 40 14.24 -5.13 -2.03
CA ALA A 40 15.15 -4.00 -1.99
C ALA A 40 14.60 -2.83 -2.83
N GLU A 41 14.16 -3.11 -4.06
CA GLU A 41 13.54 -2.12 -4.94
C GLU A 41 12.28 -1.50 -4.32
N LEU A 42 11.37 -2.33 -3.76
CA LEU A 42 10.16 -1.83 -3.13
C LEU A 42 10.48 -1.01 -1.87
N ALA A 43 11.44 -1.44 -1.05
CA ALA A 43 11.85 -0.74 0.16
C ALA A 43 12.42 0.64 -0.16
N GLU A 44 13.18 0.79 -1.25
CA GLU A 44 13.64 2.09 -1.73
C GLU A 44 12.47 2.99 -2.17
N GLN A 45 11.54 2.46 -2.97
CA GLN A 45 10.34 3.20 -3.38
C GLN A 45 9.50 3.63 -2.17
N ILE A 46 9.31 2.74 -1.19
CA ILE A 46 8.59 3.03 0.05
C ILE A 46 9.25 4.18 0.79
N LYS A 47 10.59 4.19 0.93
CA LYS A 47 11.30 5.30 1.58
C LYS A 47 11.05 6.63 0.87
N ILE A 48 11.05 6.65 -0.46
CA ILE A 48 10.76 7.86 -1.24
C ILE A 48 9.32 8.32 -1.01
N PHE A 49 8.35 7.40 -1.02
CA PHE A 49 6.94 7.74 -0.78
C PHE A 49 6.72 8.23 0.66
N ALA A 50 7.37 7.59 1.63
CA ALA A 50 7.36 7.95 3.03
C ALA A 50 7.89 9.37 3.26
N ASP A 51 9.06 9.68 2.70
CA ASP A 51 9.67 11.01 2.75
C ASP A 51 8.77 12.07 2.08
N THR A 52 8.24 11.76 0.89
CA THR A 52 7.36 12.68 0.14
C THR A 52 6.06 12.99 0.90
N LEU A 53 5.49 11.99 1.57
CA LEU A 53 4.19 12.10 2.26
C LEU A 53 4.33 12.45 3.75
N GLY A 54 5.55 12.51 4.27
CA GLY A 54 5.83 12.73 5.69
C GLY A 54 5.27 11.63 6.59
N VAL A 55 5.29 10.37 6.14
CA VAL A 55 4.83 9.21 6.91
C VAL A 55 6.01 8.30 7.25
N THR A 56 5.91 7.56 8.35
CA THR A 56 6.97 6.65 8.83
C THR A 56 6.46 5.21 8.86
N PRO A 57 6.44 4.51 7.70
CA PRO A 57 6.09 3.10 7.66
C PRO A 57 7.23 2.26 8.22
N ASP A 58 6.88 1.21 8.96
CA ASP A 58 7.78 0.12 9.31
C ASP A 58 7.77 -0.89 8.16
N VAL A 59 8.92 -1.10 7.53
CA VAL A 59 9.08 -2.08 6.45
C VAL A 59 10.06 -3.12 6.95
N SER A 60 9.55 -4.34 7.09
CA SER A 60 10.32 -5.48 7.54
C SER A 60 10.22 -6.61 6.54
N ARG A 61 11.28 -7.39 6.40
CA ARG A 61 11.26 -8.57 5.57
C ARG A 61 11.26 -9.83 6.42
N THR A 62 10.41 -10.75 6.01
CA THR A 62 10.38 -12.15 6.43
C THR A 62 10.84 -13.04 5.28
N ASP A 63 11.26 -14.28 5.56
CA ASP A 63 11.84 -15.21 4.58
C ASP A 63 11.14 -15.25 3.21
N GLU A 64 9.82 -15.12 3.17
CA GLU A 64 9.02 -15.26 1.94
C GLU A 64 8.24 -13.99 1.56
N ALA A 65 8.26 -12.94 2.39
CA ALA A 65 7.41 -11.77 2.19
C ALA A 65 7.97 -10.48 2.80
N THR A 66 7.62 -9.37 2.17
CA THR A 66 7.80 -8.01 2.70
C THR A 66 6.56 -7.61 3.48
N ASN A 67 6.74 -7.29 4.75
CA ASN A 67 5.71 -6.77 5.64
C ASN A 67 5.86 -5.26 5.79
N ILE A 68 4.75 -4.56 5.63
CA ILE A 68 4.69 -3.10 5.67
C ILE A 68 3.62 -2.76 6.69
N VAL A 69 4.00 -2.01 7.73
CA VAL A 69 3.12 -1.61 8.81
C VAL A 69 3.21 -0.10 8.97
N LEU A 70 2.09 0.57 8.77
CA LEU A 70 1.93 2.00 8.99
C LEU A 70 1.09 2.20 10.26
N ALA A 71 1.75 2.59 11.35
CA ALA A 71 1.08 2.91 12.61
C ALA A 71 0.83 4.42 12.69
N ARG A 72 -0.42 4.81 13.01
CA ARG A 72 -0.76 6.22 13.23
C ARG A 72 -1.64 6.37 14.47
N GLU A 73 -1.26 7.31 15.32
CA GLU A 73 -2.08 7.72 16.45
C GLU A 73 -3.23 8.62 15.95
N GLY A 74 -4.47 8.23 16.23
CA GLY A 74 -5.66 9.04 15.95
C GLY A 74 -6.41 8.73 14.65
N GLY A 75 -6.14 7.59 13.99
CA GLY A 75 -6.90 7.11 12.83
C GLY A 75 -6.17 7.27 11.50
N PHE A 76 -6.79 6.78 10.43
CA PHE A 76 -6.19 6.82 9.08
C PHE A 76 -6.57 8.11 8.37
N SER A 77 -5.61 8.73 7.70
CA SER A 77 -5.80 9.90 6.87
C SER A 77 -5.72 9.55 5.39
N LEU A 78 -6.18 10.47 4.55
CA LEU A 78 -6.01 10.39 3.10
C LEU A 78 -4.55 10.16 2.69
N THR A 79 -3.59 10.65 3.46
CA THR A 79 -2.15 10.41 3.26
C THR A 79 -1.80 8.93 3.36
N ASP A 80 -2.40 8.20 4.30
CA ASP A 80 -2.15 6.75 4.50
C ASP A 80 -2.75 5.95 3.34
N VAL A 81 -3.95 6.33 2.91
CA VAL A 81 -4.60 5.74 1.72
C VAL A 81 -3.78 5.99 0.46
N THR A 82 -3.24 7.21 0.31
CA THR A 82 -2.37 7.58 -0.81
C THR A 82 -1.06 6.79 -0.78
N PHE A 83 -0.45 6.63 0.40
CA PHE A 83 0.74 5.82 0.59
C PHE A 83 0.48 4.36 0.21
N ALA A 84 -0.58 3.75 0.75
CA ALA A 84 -0.97 2.38 0.45
C ALA A 84 -1.19 2.17 -1.06
N GLY A 85 -1.91 3.08 -1.72
CA GLY A 85 -2.11 3.02 -3.17
C GLY A 85 -0.82 3.12 -4.00
N ARG A 86 0.16 3.93 -3.56
CA ARG A 86 1.48 4.02 -4.20
C ARG A 86 2.29 2.75 -4.02
N VAL A 87 2.29 2.18 -2.82
CA VAL A 87 2.94 0.90 -2.52
C VAL A 87 2.35 -0.21 -3.38
N GLU A 88 1.02 -0.31 -3.49
CA GLU A 88 0.38 -1.30 -4.36
C GLU A 88 0.80 -1.14 -5.82
N THR A 89 0.86 0.10 -6.31
CA THR A 89 1.27 0.38 -7.70
C THR A 89 2.72 -0.04 -7.93
N ALA A 90 3.63 0.31 -7.02
CA ALA A 90 5.03 -0.10 -7.09
C ALA A 90 5.18 -1.62 -7.01
N TYR A 91 4.46 -2.28 -6.10
CA TYR A 91 4.43 -3.73 -5.99
C TYR A 91 4.01 -4.38 -7.31
N ILE A 92 2.93 -3.93 -7.94
CA ILE A 92 2.47 -4.47 -9.22
C ILE A 92 3.53 -4.29 -10.31
N THR A 93 4.22 -3.15 -10.34
CA THR A 93 5.29 -2.89 -11.30
C THR A 93 6.51 -3.80 -11.08
N ILE A 94 6.90 -4.03 -9.83
CA ILE A 94 8.11 -4.81 -9.47
C ILE A 94 7.84 -6.31 -9.53
N ALA A 95 6.72 -6.77 -8.97
CA ALA A 95 6.34 -8.17 -8.89
C ALA A 95 5.74 -8.71 -10.19
N GLY A 96 5.15 -7.85 -11.03
CA GLY A 96 4.64 -8.19 -12.35
C GLY A 96 3.69 -9.40 -12.35
N GLU A 97 4.13 -10.52 -12.93
CA GLU A 97 3.36 -11.77 -13.01
C GLU A 97 3.10 -12.42 -11.64
N LEU A 98 3.97 -12.22 -10.65
CA LEU A 98 3.79 -12.75 -9.30
C LEU A 98 2.58 -12.09 -8.60
N ALA A 99 2.44 -10.76 -8.76
CA ALA A 99 1.27 -10.02 -8.27
C ALA A 99 -0.03 -10.45 -8.97
N ALA A 100 0.03 -10.79 -10.27
CA ALA A 100 -1.13 -11.25 -11.02
C ALA A 100 -1.61 -12.66 -10.60
N ARG A 101 -0.70 -13.50 -10.05
CA ARG A 101 -1.03 -14.83 -9.51
C ARG A 101 -1.69 -14.76 -8.14
N GLU A 102 -1.19 -13.89 -7.27
CA GLU A 102 -1.75 -13.62 -5.94
C GLU A 102 -3.12 -12.95 -6.02
N ASN A 103 -3.37 -12.14 -7.06
CA ASN A 103 -4.61 -11.38 -7.17
C ASN A 103 -5.21 -11.44 -8.59
N PRO A 104 -6.04 -12.46 -8.90
CA PRO A 104 -6.65 -12.63 -10.22
C PRO A 104 -7.62 -11.49 -10.59
N HIS A 105 -8.04 -10.65 -9.63
CA HIS A 105 -8.89 -9.48 -9.86
C HIS A 105 -8.11 -8.25 -10.34
N LEU A 106 -6.76 -8.20 -10.21
CA LEU A 106 -5.94 -7.14 -10.81
C LEU A 106 -5.88 -7.22 -12.34
N SER A 107 -6.20 -8.39 -12.91
CA SER A 107 -6.14 -8.65 -14.36
C SER A 107 -7.30 -8.03 -15.15
N LYS A 108 -8.31 -7.43 -14.50
CA LYS A 108 -9.49 -6.87 -15.18
C LYS A 108 -9.87 -5.50 -14.61
N GLY A 109 -9.22 -4.44 -15.10
CA GLY A 109 -9.95 -3.18 -15.28
C GLY A 109 -9.52 -1.95 -14.47
N ARG A 110 -8.31 -1.88 -13.91
CA ARG A 110 -7.79 -0.60 -13.36
C ARG A 110 -6.51 -0.05 -14.00
N PHE A 111 -6.09 -0.57 -15.15
CA PHE A 111 -4.95 -0.06 -15.94
C PHE A 111 -5.31 1.19 -16.79
N ARG A 112 -5.84 2.27 -16.18
CA ARG A 112 -6.05 3.55 -16.90
C ARG A 112 -5.28 4.75 -16.34
N TRP A 113 -4.29 4.55 -15.47
CA TRP A 113 -3.53 5.68 -14.90
C TRP A 113 -2.01 5.61 -15.03
N LEU A 114 -1.44 4.54 -15.59
CA LEU A 114 0.01 4.45 -15.84
C LEU A 114 0.36 4.49 -17.34
N ARG A 115 0.02 5.60 -18.00
CA ARG A 115 0.71 6.08 -19.20
C ARG A 115 0.58 7.60 -19.30
N ARG A 116 1.50 8.31 -18.65
CA ARG A 116 1.88 9.68 -19.03
C ARG A 116 3.33 9.90 -18.64
N GLY A 117 4.19 9.98 -19.65
CA GLY A 117 5.63 10.18 -19.51
C GLY A 117 6.32 9.96 -20.85
N GLU A 118 6.00 10.82 -21.82
CA GLU A 118 6.95 11.28 -22.83
C GLU A 118 6.99 12.80 -22.76
#